data_AF-A0A6M3M4F2-F1
#
_entry.id   AF-A0A6M3M4F2-F1
#
_cell.length_a   1.000
_cell.length_b   1.000
_cell.length_c   1.000
_cell.angle_alpha   90.00
_cell.angle_beta   90.00
_cell.angle_gamma   90.00
#
_symmetry.space_group_name_H-M   'P 1'
#
loop_
_entity.id
_entity.type
_entity.pdbx_description
1 polymer ?
#
loop_
_entity_poly.entity_id
_entity_poly.type
_entity_poly.pdbx_seq_one_letter_code
_entity_poly.pdbx_strand_id
1 'polypeptide(L)'
;MWAEKEHRNWLKWRLSILVIEEAWYFTGELAHFLRTKSDAEEDWRKFIYRLCLIPKNKDADALWGLSSTAVERTPLLDEVARWKDRIGDGDPSLIADELFEWLVDGEKLTDYEKDAIRVAKRRVGMGGMLGDKQQCIVTMILIAQYGIAKNVVAQAEIDGLKRWKGGKPKTVNLPWYVFDMHTAVGKMAMGILIKRKAAQFGNIDQEALSKLWFYMESGFVPKEMVSDSQAWWPAWREEELAGLPVKLWEKGMKKEIQSIVNWCLEKRS
;
A
#
# COMPACT_ATOMS: atom_id res chain seq x y z
N MET A 1 -9.45 -17.01 -6.19
CA MET A 1 -8.65 -15.84 -6.59
C MET A 1 -7.68 -16.17 -7.71
N TRP A 2 -6.74 -17.10 -7.53
CA TRP A 2 -5.75 -17.36 -8.59
C TRP A 2 -6.30 -18.02 -9.85
N ALA A 3 -7.47 -18.68 -9.78
CA ALA A 3 -8.12 -19.27 -10.95
C ALA A 3 -8.58 -18.21 -11.99
N GLU A 4 -8.94 -17.00 -11.55
CA GLU A 4 -9.52 -15.95 -12.40
C GLU A 4 -8.46 -14.95 -12.87
N LYS A 5 -8.44 -14.67 -14.18
CA LYS A 5 -7.39 -13.88 -14.83
C LYS A 5 -7.40 -12.41 -14.40
N GLU A 6 -8.59 -11.86 -14.25
CA GLU A 6 -8.86 -10.49 -13.86
C GLU A 6 -8.34 -10.23 -12.45
N HIS A 7 -8.54 -11.18 -11.54
CA HIS A 7 -8.04 -11.11 -10.17
C HIS A 7 -6.51 -11.19 -10.11
N ARG A 8 -5.89 -12.05 -10.91
CA ARG A 8 -4.42 -12.08 -11.06
C ARG A 8 -3.90 -10.75 -11.59
N ASN A 9 -4.55 -10.17 -12.59
CA ASN A 9 -4.14 -8.89 -13.18
C ASN A 9 -4.27 -7.72 -12.21
N TRP A 10 -5.37 -7.65 -11.46
CA TRP A 10 -5.54 -6.62 -10.43
C TRP A 10 -4.51 -6.75 -9.31
N LEU A 11 -4.22 -7.97 -8.82
CA LEU A 11 -3.18 -8.20 -7.81
C LEU A 11 -1.80 -7.80 -8.34
N LYS A 12 -1.46 -8.18 -9.58
CA LYS A 12 -0.24 -7.73 -10.27
C LYS A 12 -0.13 -6.21 -10.34
N TRP A 13 -1.26 -5.52 -10.52
CA TRP A 13 -1.31 -4.06 -10.58
C TRP A 13 -1.20 -3.40 -9.19
N ARG A 14 -1.91 -3.90 -8.17
CA ARG A 14 -1.98 -3.31 -6.82
C ARG A 14 -0.76 -3.63 -5.97
N LEU A 15 -0.11 -4.79 -6.17
CA LEU A 15 1.01 -5.23 -5.34
C LEU A 15 2.17 -4.21 -5.33
N SER A 16 2.52 -3.66 -6.50
CA SER A 16 3.58 -2.65 -6.57
C SER A 16 3.24 -1.39 -5.78
N ILE A 17 1.97 -1.00 -5.76
CA ILE A 17 1.53 0.16 -5.00
C ILE A 17 1.64 -0.11 -3.51
N LEU A 18 1.17 -1.26 -3.03
CA LEU A 18 1.26 -1.60 -1.60
C LEU A 18 2.71 -1.62 -1.09
N VAL A 19 3.64 -2.14 -1.89
CA VAL A 19 5.06 -2.14 -1.53
C VAL A 19 5.59 -0.71 -1.44
N ILE A 20 5.26 0.14 -2.41
CA ILE A 20 5.74 1.53 -2.47
C ILE A 20 5.13 2.39 -1.35
N GLU A 21 3.80 2.31 -1.16
CA GLU A 21 3.06 3.07 -0.14
C GLU A 21 3.44 2.66 1.29
N GLU A 22 3.65 1.36 1.51
CA GLU A 22 3.72 0.84 2.87
C GLU A 22 5.10 0.37 3.29
N ALA A 23 6.03 0.08 2.37
CA ALA A 23 7.35 -0.45 2.71
C ALA A 23 8.34 -0.26 1.55
N TRP A 24 8.70 0.99 1.25
CA TRP A 24 9.54 1.33 0.09
C TRP A 24 10.86 0.53 0.02
N TYR A 25 11.45 0.18 1.16
CA TYR A 25 12.68 -0.62 1.26
C TYR A 25 12.48 -2.07 0.78
N PHE A 26 11.24 -2.55 0.63
CA PHE A 26 10.90 -3.87 0.09
C PHE A 26 10.75 -3.87 -1.43
N THR A 27 10.93 -2.73 -2.10
CA THR A 27 10.81 -2.60 -3.56
C THR A 27 11.83 -3.45 -4.32
N GLY A 28 13.01 -3.72 -3.73
CA GLY A 28 14.00 -4.63 -4.33
C GLY A 28 13.53 -6.08 -4.34
N GLU A 29 12.87 -6.55 -3.27
CA GLU A 29 12.26 -7.89 -3.25
C GLU A 29 11.13 -8.00 -4.26
N LEU A 30 10.32 -6.94 -4.39
CA LEU A 30 9.29 -6.85 -5.43
C LEU A 30 9.90 -6.95 -6.83
N ALA A 31 10.98 -6.22 -7.09
CA ALA A 31 11.66 -6.26 -8.38
C ALA A 31 12.19 -7.67 -8.70
N HIS A 32 12.82 -8.32 -7.72
CA HIS A 32 13.28 -9.70 -7.86
C HIS A 32 12.10 -10.66 -8.14
N PHE A 33 11.02 -10.54 -7.38
CA PHE A 33 9.81 -11.35 -7.53
C PHE A 33 9.13 -11.17 -8.90
N LEU A 34 9.02 -9.94 -9.39
CA LEU A 34 8.42 -9.67 -10.71
C LEU A 34 9.32 -10.15 -11.86
N ARG A 35 10.64 -10.18 -11.67
CA ARG A 35 11.60 -10.64 -12.68
C ARG A 35 11.57 -12.15 -12.88
N THR A 36 11.34 -12.92 -11.82
CA THR A 36 11.22 -14.38 -11.92
C THR A 36 9.92 -14.84 -12.59
N LYS A 37 8.96 -13.92 -12.83
CA LYS A 37 7.71 -14.13 -13.61
C LYS A 37 6.93 -15.39 -13.23
N SER A 38 6.97 -15.80 -11.96
CA SER A 38 6.19 -16.97 -11.53
C SER A 38 4.70 -16.64 -11.60
N ASP A 39 3.96 -17.38 -12.41
CA ASP A 39 2.49 -17.41 -12.39
C ASP A 39 1.97 -18.44 -11.36
N ALA A 40 2.83 -18.98 -10.50
CA ALA A 40 2.43 -19.91 -9.46
C ALA A 40 1.75 -19.18 -8.29
N GLU A 41 0.53 -19.61 -7.93
CA GLU A 41 -0.24 -19.04 -6.82
C GLU A 41 0.54 -19.01 -5.51
N GLU A 42 1.30 -20.06 -5.24
CA GLU A 42 2.05 -20.24 -4.01
C GLU A 42 3.10 -19.13 -3.81
N ASP A 43 3.80 -18.74 -4.89
CA ASP A 43 4.84 -17.71 -4.82
C ASP A 43 4.24 -16.33 -4.55
N TRP A 44 3.10 -16.03 -5.17
CA TRP A 44 2.35 -14.80 -4.91
C TRP A 44 1.82 -14.75 -3.48
N ARG A 45 1.28 -15.86 -2.98
CA ARG A 45 0.83 -15.95 -1.58
C ARG A 45 1.99 -15.76 -0.60
N LYS A 46 3.15 -16.36 -0.87
CA LYS A 46 4.37 -16.16 -0.07
C LYS A 46 4.81 -14.71 -0.09
N PHE A 47 4.81 -14.06 -1.25
CA PHE A 47 5.21 -12.66 -1.37
C PHE A 47 4.26 -11.72 -0.60
N ILE A 48 2.95 -11.86 -0.79
CA ILE A 48 1.93 -11.08 -0.06
C ILE A 48 2.08 -11.31 1.44
N TYR A 49 2.29 -12.55 1.87
CA TYR A 49 2.51 -12.87 3.27
C TYR A 49 3.73 -12.14 3.84
N ARG A 50 4.87 -12.15 3.12
CA ARG A 50 6.07 -11.37 3.51
C ARG A 50 5.74 -9.88 3.63
N LEU A 51 5.04 -9.31 2.64
CA LEU A 51 4.62 -7.91 2.66
C LEU A 51 3.69 -7.58 3.86
N CYS A 52 2.83 -8.50 4.28
CA CYS A 52 2.01 -8.31 5.47
C CYS A 52 2.80 -8.41 6.78
N LEU A 53 3.93 -9.11 6.80
CA LEU A 53 4.76 -9.27 8.00
C LEU A 53 5.71 -8.11 8.24
N ILE A 54 6.30 -7.56 7.19
CA ILE A 54 7.34 -6.55 7.33
C ILE A 54 6.78 -5.27 7.99
N PRO A 55 7.57 -4.56 8.82
CA PRO A 55 7.18 -3.28 9.39
C PRO A 55 6.85 -2.25 8.31
N LYS A 56 5.77 -1.50 8.49
CA LYS A 56 5.41 -0.48 7.50
C LYS A 56 6.23 0.78 7.71
N ASN A 57 6.62 1.38 6.59
CA ASN A 57 7.37 2.62 6.51
C ASN A 57 6.74 3.45 5.39
N LYS A 58 6.08 4.54 5.78
CA LYS A 58 5.38 5.48 4.89
C LYS A 58 6.21 6.72 4.58
N ASP A 59 7.54 6.63 4.65
CA ASP A 59 8.43 7.78 4.47
C ASP A 59 8.21 8.47 3.12
N ALA A 60 7.86 7.71 2.07
CA ALA A 60 7.57 8.27 0.75
C ALA A 60 6.42 9.29 0.79
N ASP A 61 5.31 8.95 1.46
CA ASP A 61 4.16 9.83 1.63
C ASP A 61 4.47 11.02 2.55
N ALA A 62 5.15 10.74 3.67
CA ALA A 62 5.53 11.76 4.64
C ALA A 62 6.46 12.81 4.04
N LEU A 63 7.51 12.39 3.33
CA LEU A 63 8.46 13.29 2.67
C LEU A 63 7.81 14.10 1.55
N TRP A 64 6.88 13.49 0.79
CA TRP A 64 6.12 14.24 -0.20
C TRP A 64 5.31 15.36 0.44
N GLY A 65 4.62 15.10 1.55
CA GLY A 65 3.89 16.12 2.32
C GLY A 65 4.80 17.20 2.90
N LEU A 66 5.87 16.78 3.58
CA LEU A 66 6.80 17.68 4.28
C LEU A 66 7.57 18.60 3.32
N SER A 67 7.83 18.18 2.08
CA SER A 67 8.59 18.97 1.10
C SER A 67 7.95 20.33 0.76
N SER A 68 6.65 20.50 1.03
CA SER A 68 5.91 21.75 0.84
C SER A 68 5.74 22.58 2.11
N THR A 69 6.34 22.17 3.23
CA THR A 69 6.18 22.83 4.52
C THR A 69 7.41 23.64 4.90
N ALA A 70 7.25 24.65 5.77
CA ALA A 70 8.33 25.47 6.30
C ALA A 70 9.06 24.78 7.47
N VAL A 71 9.39 23.49 7.31
CA VAL A 71 10.18 22.72 8.27
C VAL A 71 11.67 22.85 7.97
N GLU A 72 12.51 22.52 8.95
CA GLU A 72 13.95 22.41 8.76
C GLU A 72 14.26 21.45 7.60
N ARG A 73 15.04 21.92 6.63
CA ARG A 73 15.30 21.18 5.40
C ARG A 73 16.54 20.32 5.54
N THR A 74 16.36 19.02 5.29
CA THR A 74 17.43 18.06 5.14
C THR A 74 17.80 17.92 3.65
N PRO A 75 19.02 17.44 3.31
CA PRO A 75 19.39 17.22 1.91
C PRO A 75 18.41 16.31 1.14
N LEU A 76 17.83 15.32 1.83
CA LEU A 76 16.78 14.46 1.26
C LEU A 76 15.51 15.25 0.96
N LEU A 77 15.07 16.11 1.88
CA LEU A 77 13.86 16.90 1.71
C LEU A 77 14.02 17.95 0.61
N ASP A 78 15.21 18.55 0.48
CA ASP A 78 15.55 19.45 -0.62
C ASP A 78 15.52 18.75 -1.97
N GLU A 79 16.03 17.51 -2.02
CA GLU A 79 15.99 16.69 -3.23
C GLU A 79 14.55 16.36 -3.64
N VAL A 80 13.71 15.96 -2.69
CA VAL A 80 12.28 15.71 -2.94
C VAL A 80 11.57 16.99 -3.39
N ALA A 81 11.82 18.12 -2.71
CA ALA A 81 11.23 19.42 -3.08
C ALA A 81 11.64 19.85 -4.50
N ARG A 82 12.91 19.68 -4.86
CA ARG A 82 13.43 19.99 -6.20
C ARG A 82 12.66 19.26 -7.28
N TRP A 83 12.44 17.95 -7.13
CA TRP A 83 11.70 17.17 -8.12
C TRP A 83 10.20 17.47 -8.09
N LYS A 84 9.64 17.73 -6.90
CA LYS A 84 8.25 18.16 -6.75
C LYS A 84 7.98 19.48 -7.48
N ASP A 85 8.84 20.47 -7.32
CA ASP A 85 8.71 21.79 -7.97
C ASP A 85 8.72 21.67 -9.49
N ARG A 86 9.47 20.70 -10.03
CA ARG A 86 9.51 20.40 -11.47
C ARG A 86 8.25 19.70 -11.98
N ILE A 87 7.57 18.92 -11.13
CA ILE A 87 6.26 18.34 -11.44
C ILE A 87 5.21 19.45 -11.46
N GLY A 88 5.27 20.37 -10.49
CA GLY A 88 4.23 21.37 -10.24
C GLY A 88 2.87 20.71 -10.01
N ASP A 89 1.83 21.22 -10.67
CA ASP A 89 0.49 20.63 -10.68
C ASP A 89 0.31 19.52 -11.74
N GLY A 90 1.40 19.12 -12.41
CA GLY A 90 1.40 18.17 -13.52
C GLY A 90 1.40 16.69 -13.11
N ASP A 91 1.39 15.82 -14.13
CA ASP A 91 1.49 14.37 -13.94
C ASP A 91 2.95 13.96 -13.71
N PRO A 92 3.30 13.28 -12.59
CA PRO A 92 4.67 12.85 -12.31
C PRO A 92 5.30 11.94 -13.39
N SER A 93 4.49 11.31 -14.25
CA SER A 93 5.00 10.50 -15.36
C SER A 93 5.83 11.29 -16.37
N LEU A 94 5.65 12.61 -16.45
CA LEU A 94 6.41 13.47 -17.36
C LEU A 94 7.89 13.61 -16.99
N ILE A 95 8.24 13.40 -15.72
CA ILE A 95 9.62 13.54 -15.23
C ILE A 95 10.25 12.21 -14.79
N ALA A 96 9.49 11.12 -14.80
CA ALA A 96 9.93 9.85 -14.22
C ALA A 96 11.10 9.21 -14.98
N ASP A 97 11.14 9.38 -16.31
CA ASP A 97 12.27 8.95 -17.15
C ASP A 97 13.55 9.72 -16.79
N GLU A 98 13.45 11.04 -16.73
CA GLU A 98 14.57 11.91 -16.41
C GLU A 98 15.12 11.67 -14.99
N LEU A 99 14.23 11.55 -14.01
CA LEU A 99 14.62 11.20 -12.64
C LEU A 99 15.32 9.85 -12.62
N PHE A 100 14.80 8.84 -13.32
CA PHE A 100 15.44 7.53 -13.38
C PHE A 100 16.86 7.61 -13.91
N GLU A 101 17.07 8.31 -15.04
CA GLU A 101 18.40 8.49 -15.64
C GLU A 101 19.34 9.21 -14.67
N TRP A 102 18.89 10.32 -14.09
CA TRP A 102 19.66 11.08 -13.10
C TRP A 102 20.11 10.24 -11.90
N LEU A 103 19.22 9.38 -11.37
CA LEU A 103 19.54 8.53 -10.21
C LEU A 103 20.48 7.39 -10.58
N VAL A 104 20.30 6.77 -11.76
CA VAL A 104 21.04 5.57 -12.18
C VAL A 104 22.43 5.88 -12.73
N ASP A 105 22.62 7.09 -13.27
CA ASP A 105 23.93 7.58 -13.72
C ASP A 105 24.88 7.90 -12.54
N GLY A 106 24.35 8.01 -11.31
CA GLY A 106 25.16 8.07 -10.11
C GLY A 106 25.88 6.75 -9.82
N GLU A 107 27.21 6.78 -9.64
CA GLU A 107 28.08 5.59 -9.49
C GLU A 107 27.83 4.71 -8.24
N LYS A 108 26.79 4.96 -7.44
CA LYS A 108 26.62 4.34 -6.10
C LYS A 108 25.61 3.19 -6.03
N LEU A 109 24.83 2.94 -7.09
CA LEU A 109 23.73 1.97 -7.03
C LEU A 109 24.11 0.59 -7.55
N THR A 110 23.75 -0.43 -6.80
CA THR A 110 23.80 -1.84 -7.21
C THR A 110 22.70 -2.17 -8.21
N ASP A 111 22.85 -3.27 -8.95
CA ASP A 111 21.80 -3.76 -9.86
C ASP A 111 20.47 -4.02 -9.14
N TYR A 112 20.52 -4.41 -7.88
CA TYR A 112 19.33 -4.65 -7.06
C TYR A 112 18.54 -3.34 -6.82
N GLU A 113 19.24 -2.24 -6.54
CA GLU A 113 18.62 -0.92 -6.35
C GLU A 113 18.13 -0.34 -7.68
N LYS A 114 18.92 -0.49 -8.75
CA LYS A 114 18.50 -0.08 -10.11
C LYS A 114 17.24 -0.81 -10.55
N ASP A 115 17.13 -2.10 -10.28
CA ASP A 115 15.92 -2.89 -10.53
C ASP A 115 14.73 -2.39 -9.70
N ALA A 116 14.94 -2.04 -8.43
CA ALA A 116 13.91 -1.46 -7.56
C ALA A 116 13.41 -0.09 -8.07
N ILE A 117 14.31 0.82 -8.42
CA ILE A 117 13.97 2.14 -9.00
C ILE A 117 13.21 1.94 -10.31
N ARG A 118 13.59 0.96 -11.15
CA ARG A 118 12.88 0.66 -12.41
C ARG A 118 11.43 0.21 -12.17
N VAL A 119 11.17 -0.53 -11.08
CA VAL A 119 9.80 -0.90 -10.70
C VAL A 119 8.98 0.34 -10.32
N ALA A 120 9.52 1.21 -9.47
CA ALA A 120 8.85 2.45 -9.08
C ALA A 120 8.58 3.35 -10.29
N LYS A 121 9.59 3.57 -11.15
CA LYS A 121 9.46 4.30 -12.42
C LYS A 121 8.33 3.74 -13.28
N ARG A 122 8.34 2.43 -13.55
CA ARG A 122 7.31 1.78 -14.36
C ARG A 122 5.92 2.02 -13.77
N ARG A 123 5.81 1.99 -12.44
CA ARG A 123 4.55 2.22 -11.74
C ARG A 123 4.00 3.63 -11.96
N VAL A 124 4.86 4.65 -12.01
CA VAL A 124 4.44 6.03 -12.37
C VAL A 124 3.69 6.04 -13.71
N GLY A 125 4.18 5.29 -14.70
CA GLY A 125 3.60 5.21 -16.06
C GLY A 125 2.39 4.28 -16.23
N MET A 126 2.07 3.43 -15.24
CA MET A 126 0.98 2.44 -15.34
C MET A 126 -0.42 2.96 -14.96
N GLY A 127 -0.55 4.27 -14.72
CA GLY A 127 -1.77 4.89 -14.18
C GLY A 127 -1.93 4.68 -12.67
N GLY A 128 -3.06 5.12 -12.12
CA GLY A 128 -3.29 5.16 -10.65
C GLY A 128 -3.66 6.55 -10.17
N MET A 129 -3.80 6.72 -8.86
CA MET A 129 -4.05 8.04 -8.28
C MET A 129 -2.78 8.90 -8.36
N LEU A 130 -2.95 10.21 -8.36
CA LEU A 130 -1.84 11.15 -8.34
C LEU A 130 -0.93 10.89 -7.12
N GLY A 131 -1.50 10.60 -5.96
CA GLY A 131 -0.75 10.24 -4.74
C GLY A 131 0.18 9.04 -4.94
N ASP A 132 -0.31 7.95 -5.55
CA ASP A 132 0.52 6.76 -5.82
C ASP A 132 1.74 7.11 -6.67
N LYS A 133 1.54 7.94 -7.70
CA LYS A 133 2.60 8.38 -8.62
C LYS A 133 3.62 9.26 -7.90
N GLN A 134 3.15 10.17 -7.05
CA GLN A 134 3.99 11.04 -6.23
C GLN A 134 4.87 10.23 -5.27
N GLN A 135 4.29 9.24 -4.60
CA GLN A 135 5.06 8.36 -3.71
C GLN A 135 6.10 7.52 -4.45
N CYS A 136 5.81 7.07 -5.68
CA CYS A 136 6.80 6.39 -6.52
C CYS A 136 8.04 7.27 -6.79
N ILE A 137 7.84 8.57 -7.04
CA ILE A 137 8.95 9.53 -7.22
C ILE A 137 9.81 9.61 -5.96
N VAL A 138 9.18 9.74 -4.79
CA VAL A 138 9.93 9.81 -3.53
C VAL A 138 10.64 8.49 -3.22
N THR A 139 10.00 7.34 -3.50
CA THR A 139 10.64 6.03 -3.36
C THR A 139 11.89 5.90 -4.23
N MET A 140 11.88 6.39 -5.47
CA MET A 140 13.07 6.39 -6.32
C MET A 140 14.23 7.17 -5.67
N ILE A 141 13.93 8.35 -5.11
CA ILE A 141 14.91 9.20 -4.41
C ILE A 141 15.43 8.50 -3.13
N LEU A 142 14.54 7.93 -2.32
CA LEU A 142 14.90 7.20 -1.10
C LEU A 142 15.86 6.04 -1.39
N ILE A 143 15.57 5.23 -2.41
CA ILE A 143 16.43 4.12 -2.82
C ILE A 143 17.79 4.63 -3.28
N ALA A 144 17.84 5.73 -4.02
CA ALA A 144 19.12 6.25 -4.51
C ALA A 144 20.00 6.83 -3.39
N GLN A 145 19.38 7.45 -2.37
CA GLN A 145 20.09 8.09 -1.27
C GLN A 145 20.55 7.10 -0.19
N TYR A 146 19.69 6.13 0.16
CA TYR A 146 19.94 5.22 1.28
C TYR A 146 20.27 3.79 0.86
N GLY A 147 20.04 3.43 -0.40
CA GLY A 147 20.12 2.06 -0.88
C GLY A 147 19.04 1.15 -0.31
N ILE A 148 19.13 -0.13 -0.63
CA ILE A 148 18.32 -1.18 -0.02
C ILE A 148 19.23 -2.25 0.58
N ALA A 149 19.43 -2.16 1.89
CA ALA A 149 20.23 -3.11 2.62
C ALA A 149 19.46 -4.44 2.81
N LYS A 150 19.87 -5.51 2.11
CA LYS A 150 19.18 -6.82 2.15
C LYS A 150 19.06 -7.41 3.56
N ASN A 151 20.02 -7.13 4.44
CA ASN A 151 19.97 -7.52 5.85
C ASN A 151 18.85 -6.80 6.62
N VAL A 152 18.51 -5.56 6.26
CA VAL A 152 17.36 -4.84 6.85
C VAL A 152 16.06 -5.52 6.48
N VAL A 153 15.90 -5.95 5.23
CA VAL A 153 14.72 -6.71 4.77
C VAL A 153 14.59 -8.04 5.53
N ALA A 154 15.68 -8.81 5.63
CA ALA A 154 15.67 -10.08 6.34
C ALA A 154 15.34 -9.90 7.84
N GLN A 155 15.90 -8.87 8.47
CA GLN A 155 15.65 -8.55 9.87
C GLN A 155 14.20 -8.09 10.09
N ALA A 156 13.66 -7.27 9.18
CA ALA A 156 12.26 -6.85 9.19
C ALA A 156 11.28 -8.04 9.17
N GLU A 157 11.57 -9.07 8.38
CA GLU A 157 10.75 -10.30 8.35
C GLU A 157 10.83 -11.08 9.66
N ILE A 158 12.04 -11.21 10.24
CA ILE A 158 12.24 -11.86 11.53
C ILE A 158 11.46 -11.13 12.63
N ASP A 159 11.53 -9.81 12.65
CA ASP A 159 10.86 -9.00 13.68
C ASP A 159 9.34 -8.97 13.48
N GLY A 160 8.86 -8.98 12.23
CA GLY A 160 7.45 -9.18 11.90
C GLY A 160 6.91 -10.51 12.41
N LEU A 161 7.69 -11.60 12.22
CA LEU A 161 7.32 -12.93 12.72
C LEU A 161 7.27 -13.02 14.24
N LYS A 162 8.22 -12.41 14.96
CA LYS A 162 8.25 -12.41 16.44
C LYS A 162 6.99 -11.78 17.04
N ARG A 163 6.41 -10.79 16.35
CA ARG A 163 5.22 -10.04 16.81
C ARG A 163 3.90 -10.75 16.52
N TRP A 164 3.92 -11.83 15.73
CA TRP A 164 2.74 -12.57 15.34
C TRP A 164 2.32 -13.58 16.42
N LYS A 165 1.13 -13.39 17.02
CA LYS A 165 0.56 -14.35 17.96
C LYS A 165 -0.16 -15.48 17.20
N GLY A 166 0.28 -16.74 17.38
CA GLY A 166 -0.39 -17.93 16.83
C GLY A 166 0.46 -18.83 15.91
N GLY A 167 1.77 -18.64 15.87
CA GLY A 167 2.67 -19.38 14.97
C GLY A 167 2.57 -18.90 13.52
N LYS A 168 3.57 -19.24 12.69
CA LYS A 168 3.68 -18.80 11.29
C LYS A 168 2.46 -19.30 10.48
N PRO A 169 1.52 -18.43 10.04
CA PRO A 169 0.47 -18.86 9.12
C PRO A 169 1.13 -19.39 7.84
N LYS A 170 0.73 -20.59 7.41
CA LYS A 170 1.27 -21.18 6.16
C LYS A 170 0.80 -20.41 4.92
N THR A 171 -0.34 -19.73 5.00
CA THR A 171 -0.91 -18.90 3.93
C THR A 171 -1.81 -17.80 4.50
N VAL A 172 -2.00 -16.71 3.76
CA VAL A 172 -3.11 -15.76 3.98
C VAL A 172 -4.31 -16.23 3.17
N ASN A 173 -5.38 -16.65 3.84
CA ASN A 173 -6.68 -16.87 3.20
C ASN A 173 -7.46 -15.56 3.20
N LEU A 174 -7.13 -14.63 2.29
CA LEU A 174 -7.92 -13.41 2.14
C LEU A 174 -8.20 -13.14 0.65
N PRO A 175 -9.48 -12.98 0.26
CA PRO A 175 -9.83 -12.40 -1.02
C PRO A 175 -9.72 -10.88 -0.90
N TRP A 176 -8.49 -10.39 -0.75
CA TRP A 176 -8.17 -9.02 -0.34
C TRP A 176 -8.61 -7.93 -1.34
N TYR A 177 -8.95 -8.26 -2.60
CA TYR A 177 -9.48 -7.32 -3.60
C TYR A 177 -11.01 -7.16 -3.58
N VAL A 178 -11.69 -8.11 -2.97
CA VAL A 178 -13.14 -8.09 -2.73
C VAL A 178 -13.46 -7.03 -1.68
N PHE A 179 -12.47 -6.79 -0.84
CA PHE A 179 -12.32 -5.61 0.01
C PHE A 179 -11.23 -4.71 -0.60
N ASP A 180 -11.31 -4.34 -1.88
CA ASP A 180 -10.69 -3.10 -2.38
C ASP A 180 -11.79 -2.14 -2.86
N MET A 181 -11.98 -1.04 -2.14
CA MET A 181 -13.03 -0.04 -2.34
C MET A 181 -12.81 0.73 -3.63
N HIS A 182 -11.61 0.64 -4.21
CA HIS A 182 -11.25 1.25 -5.48
C HIS A 182 -11.65 0.39 -6.68
N THR A 183 -12.00 -0.89 -6.47
CA THR A 183 -12.54 -1.75 -7.54
C THR A 183 -13.96 -1.34 -7.93
N ALA A 184 -14.38 -1.62 -9.17
CA ALA A 184 -15.75 -1.31 -9.61
C ALA A 184 -16.82 -1.98 -8.71
N VAL A 185 -16.50 -3.18 -8.19
CA VAL A 185 -17.38 -3.91 -7.27
C VAL A 185 -17.36 -3.27 -5.87
N GLY A 186 -16.19 -2.88 -5.36
CA GLY A 186 -16.05 -2.16 -4.09
C GLY A 186 -16.78 -0.80 -4.11
N LYS A 187 -16.61 0.00 -5.16
CA LYS A 187 -17.34 1.26 -5.36
C LYS A 187 -18.85 1.07 -5.39
N MET A 188 -19.33 0.03 -6.07
CA MET A 188 -20.76 -0.30 -6.13
C MET A 188 -21.31 -0.73 -4.77
N ALA A 189 -20.58 -1.59 -4.07
CA ALA A 189 -20.93 -2.05 -2.74
C ALA A 189 -20.94 -0.90 -1.71
N MET A 190 -20.01 0.05 -1.82
CA MET A 190 -20.00 1.29 -1.02
C MET A 190 -21.24 2.13 -1.27
N GLY A 191 -21.60 2.37 -2.54
CA GLY A 191 -22.81 3.09 -2.89
C GLY A 191 -24.08 2.41 -2.37
N ILE A 192 -24.16 1.08 -2.42
CA ILE A 192 -25.28 0.31 -1.86
C ILE A 192 -25.34 0.46 -0.34
N LEU A 193 -24.19 0.40 0.35
CA LEU A 193 -24.12 0.47 1.81
C LEU A 193 -24.51 1.87 2.30
N ILE A 194 -24.04 2.94 1.65
CA ILE A 194 -24.47 4.32 1.95
C ILE A 194 -25.98 4.45 1.72
N LYS A 195 -26.46 4.06 0.53
CA LYS A 195 -27.86 4.26 0.14
C LYS A 195 -28.85 3.46 1.00
N ARG A 196 -28.48 2.25 1.43
CA ARG A 196 -29.43 1.33 2.10
C ARG A 196 -29.19 1.16 3.59
N LYS A 197 -27.99 1.46 4.09
CA LYS A 197 -27.56 1.06 5.43
C LYS A 197 -26.91 2.20 6.23
N ALA A 198 -26.64 3.37 5.65
CA ALA A 198 -25.99 4.48 6.37
C ALA A 198 -26.67 4.82 7.70
N ALA A 199 -28.01 4.85 7.75
CA ALA A 199 -28.77 5.13 8.97
C ALA A 199 -28.54 4.12 10.11
N GLN A 200 -28.31 2.84 9.78
CA GLN A 200 -28.01 1.79 10.77
C GLN A 200 -26.62 1.95 11.39
N PHE A 201 -25.79 2.72 10.71
CA PHE A 201 -24.38 2.97 10.95
C PHE A 201 -24.11 4.41 11.42
N GLY A 202 -25.14 5.09 11.95
CA GLY A 202 -25.00 6.45 12.50
C GLY A 202 -24.93 7.54 11.44
N ASN A 203 -25.53 7.30 10.27
CA ASN A 203 -25.47 8.19 9.10
C ASN A 203 -24.03 8.44 8.62
N ILE A 204 -23.26 7.37 8.50
CA ILE A 204 -21.92 7.43 7.90
C ILE A 204 -22.00 7.97 6.47
N ASP A 205 -21.23 9.02 6.18
CA ASP A 205 -21.12 9.58 4.84
C ASP A 205 -20.10 8.80 3.98
N GLN A 206 -20.01 9.18 2.71
CA GLN A 206 -19.13 8.50 1.76
C GLN A 206 -17.66 8.62 2.13
N GLU A 207 -17.23 9.76 2.67
CA GLU A 207 -15.85 10.01 3.00
C GLU A 207 -15.44 9.18 4.23
N ALA A 208 -16.27 9.19 5.27
CA ALA A 208 -16.10 8.39 6.47
C ALA A 208 -16.14 6.89 6.16
N LEU A 209 -17.05 6.43 5.29
CA LEU A 209 -17.10 5.03 4.87
C LEU A 209 -15.89 4.66 4.02
N SER A 210 -15.44 5.54 3.14
CA SER A 210 -14.22 5.33 2.32
C SER A 210 -12.99 5.19 3.21
N LYS A 211 -12.79 6.12 4.16
CA LYS A 211 -11.70 6.05 5.14
C LYS A 211 -11.77 4.75 5.92
N LEU A 212 -12.94 4.44 6.49
CA LEU A 212 -13.17 3.22 7.28
C LEU A 212 -12.92 1.95 6.47
N TRP A 213 -13.40 1.90 5.23
CA TRP A 213 -13.21 0.77 4.35
C TRP A 213 -11.74 0.64 4.00
N PHE A 214 -11.07 1.67 3.48
CA PHE A 214 -9.64 1.70 3.23
C PHE A 214 -8.81 1.17 4.42
N TYR A 215 -9.18 1.51 5.67
CA TYR A 215 -8.52 0.97 6.87
C TYR A 215 -8.68 -0.54 7.04
N MET A 216 -9.82 -1.12 6.64
CA MET A 216 -10.02 -2.57 6.65
C MET A 216 -9.21 -3.30 5.58
N GLU A 217 -8.96 -2.66 4.43
CA GLU A 217 -8.29 -3.27 3.26
C GLU A 217 -6.77 -3.19 3.35
N SER A 218 -6.27 -2.09 3.92
CA SER A 218 -4.84 -1.81 4.09
C SER A 218 -4.19 -2.71 5.15
N GLY A 219 -4.78 -3.88 5.46
CA GLY A 219 -4.18 -4.87 6.34
C GLY A 219 -4.21 -4.51 7.83
N PHE A 220 -5.34 -4.02 8.34
CA PHE A 220 -5.55 -3.93 9.79
C PHE A 220 -5.33 -5.31 10.44
N VAL A 221 -4.24 -5.43 11.21
CA VAL A 221 -4.03 -6.54 12.13
C VAL A 221 -4.68 -6.14 13.46
N PRO A 222 -5.75 -6.84 13.91
CA PRO A 222 -6.40 -6.53 15.17
C PRO A 222 -5.39 -6.49 16.31
N LYS A 223 -5.52 -5.55 17.25
CA LYS A 223 -4.57 -5.36 18.37
C LYS A 223 -4.41 -6.65 19.18
N GLU A 224 -5.41 -7.52 19.17
CA GLU A 224 -5.40 -8.82 19.83
C GLU A 224 -4.43 -9.82 19.18
N MET A 225 -4.13 -9.65 17.89
CA MET A 225 -3.20 -10.48 17.09
C MET A 225 -1.75 -9.99 17.13
N VAL A 226 -1.49 -8.81 17.73
CA VAL A 226 -0.14 -8.23 17.90
C VAL A 226 0.21 -8.16 19.40
N SER A 227 1.48 -8.33 19.76
CA SER A 227 1.95 -8.28 21.16
C SER A 227 1.92 -6.89 21.78
N ASP A 228 2.13 -5.85 20.97
CA ASP A 228 2.41 -4.51 21.46
C ASP A 228 1.41 -3.48 20.96
N SER A 229 1.06 -2.52 21.82
CA SER A 229 0.23 -1.35 21.50
C SER A 229 0.86 -0.40 20.47
N GLN A 230 2.12 -0.64 20.08
CA GLN A 230 2.85 0.07 19.03
C GLN A 230 3.05 -0.82 17.80
N ALA A 231 1.96 -1.36 17.24
CA ALA A 231 2.03 -1.91 15.89
C ALA A 231 2.27 -0.76 14.91
N TRP A 232 3.48 -0.64 14.36
CA TRP A 232 3.90 0.31 13.32
C TRP A 232 3.21 0.05 11.95
N TRP A 233 1.88 -0.09 11.96
CA TRP A 233 1.02 0.44 10.90
C TRP A 233 0.81 1.93 11.21
N PRO A 234 0.03 2.76 10.49
CA PRO A 234 -0.37 4.02 11.07
C PRO A 234 -1.16 3.68 12.33
N ALA A 235 -0.48 3.67 13.48
CA ALA A 235 -1.06 3.78 14.79
C ALA A 235 -1.60 5.19 14.82
N TRP A 236 -2.73 5.38 14.14
CA TRP A 236 -3.52 6.56 14.30
C TRP A 236 -3.79 6.66 15.80
N ARG A 237 -3.51 7.83 16.37
CA ARG A 237 -3.79 8.08 17.79
C ARG A 237 -5.30 7.93 17.97
N GLU A 238 -5.76 7.55 19.16
CA GLU A 238 -7.20 7.48 19.47
C GLU A 238 -7.96 8.76 19.05
N GLU A 239 -7.26 9.89 19.06
CA GLU A 239 -7.67 11.22 18.61
C GLU A 239 -8.06 11.29 17.12
N GLU A 240 -7.45 10.50 16.25
CA GLU A 240 -7.73 10.50 14.81
C GLU A 240 -8.82 9.49 14.43
N LEU A 241 -9.14 8.58 15.35
CA LEU A 241 -10.38 7.78 15.35
C LEU A 241 -11.51 8.49 16.10
N ALA A 242 -11.21 9.56 16.85
CA ALA A 242 -12.17 10.35 17.61
C ALA A 242 -13.03 11.19 16.65
N GLY A 243 -14.05 10.55 16.10
CA GLY A 243 -14.95 11.11 15.09
C GLY A 243 -15.50 10.03 14.16
N LEU A 244 -14.79 8.91 14.02
CA LEU A 244 -15.32 7.71 13.39
C LEU A 244 -16.18 6.97 14.41
N PRO A 245 -17.42 6.54 14.06
CA PRO A 245 -18.26 5.85 15.02
C PRO A 245 -17.67 4.47 15.37
N VAL A 246 -16.88 4.38 16.44
CA VAL A 246 -16.25 3.12 16.93
C VAL A 246 -17.28 1.99 17.09
N LYS A 247 -18.56 2.33 17.36
CA LYS A 247 -19.72 1.43 17.36
C LYS A 247 -19.99 0.70 16.04
N LEU A 248 -19.35 1.08 14.93
CA LEU A 248 -19.48 0.45 13.61
C LEU A 248 -18.80 -0.91 13.54
N TRP A 249 -17.67 -1.04 14.23
CA TRP A 249 -16.87 -2.25 14.24
C TRP A 249 -17.60 -3.38 14.97
N GLU A 250 -18.17 -3.06 16.14
CA GLU A 250 -18.95 -3.96 16.98
C GLU A 250 -20.22 -4.49 16.29
N LYS A 251 -20.77 -3.73 15.33
CA LYS A 251 -21.99 -4.08 14.59
C LYS A 251 -21.75 -5.02 13.39
N GLY A 252 -20.51 -5.47 13.15
CA GLY A 252 -20.23 -6.48 12.12
C GLY A 252 -20.20 -5.97 10.69
N MET A 253 -19.83 -4.70 10.45
CA MET A 253 -19.79 -4.07 9.12
C MET A 253 -18.98 -4.87 8.09
N LYS A 254 -17.91 -5.56 8.50
CA LYS A 254 -17.13 -6.46 7.64
C LYS A 254 -17.99 -7.56 7.00
N LYS A 255 -18.90 -8.17 7.76
CA LYS A 255 -19.81 -9.21 7.24
C LYS A 255 -20.78 -8.63 6.22
N GLU A 256 -21.27 -7.42 6.44
CA GLU A 256 -22.21 -6.77 5.51
C GLU A 256 -21.53 -6.30 4.23
N ILE A 257 -20.32 -5.76 4.32
CA ILE A 257 -19.50 -5.46 3.14
C ILE A 257 -19.24 -6.74 2.34
N GLN A 258 -18.84 -7.82 3.01
CA GLN A 258 -18.60 -9.11 2.36
C GLN A 258 -19.87 -9.67 1.68
N SER A 259 -21.02 -9.58 2.36
CA SER A 259 -22.32 -10.03 1.83
C SER A 259 -22.74 -9.24 0.58
N ILE A 260 -22.62 -7.92 0.61
CA ILE A 260 -22.97 -7.05 -0.54
C ILE A 260 -22.02 -7.31 -1.71
N VAL A 261 -20.72 -7.48 -1.43
CA VAL A 261 -19.77 -7.75 -2.50
C VAL A 261 -20.03 -9.13 -3.13
N ASN A 262 -20.28 -10.17 -2.33
CA ASN A 262 -20.65 -11.49 -2.86
C ASN A 262 -21.91 -11.40 -3.75
N TRP A 263 -22.93 -10.66 -3.31
CA TRP A 263 -24.13 -10.42 -4.11
C TRP A 263 -23.82 -9.70 -5.44
N CYS A 264 -22.97 -8.68 -5.43
CA CYS A 264 -22.54 -7.98 -6.65
C CYS A 264 -21.79 -8.91 -7.62
N LEU A 265 -21.01 -9.86 -7.10
CA LEU A 265 -20.29 -10.85 -7.91
C LEU A 265 -21.26 -11.89 -8.50
N GLU A 266 -22.21 -12.41 -7.71
CA GLU A 266 -23.25 -13.35 -8.16
C GLU A 266 -24.18 -12.78 -9.22
N LYS A 267 -24.41 -11.45 -9.21
CA LYS A 267 -25.24 -10.78 -10.23
C LYS A 267 -24.49 -10.45 -11.53
N ARG A 268 -23.16 -10.65 -11.55
CA ARG A 268 -22.31 -10.46 -12.74
C ARG A 268 -22.07 -11.76 -13.52
N SER A 269 -22.23 -12.92 -12.89
CA SER A 269 -22.27 -14.24 -13.53
C SER A 269 -23.62 -14.55 -14.15
#